data_AF-A0A7W7GDY0-F1
#
_entry.id   AF-A0A7W7GDY0-F1
#
_cell.length_a   1.000
_cell.length_b   1.000
_cell.length_c   1.000
_cell.angle_alpha   90.00
_cell.angle_beta   90.00
_cell.angle_gamma   90.00
#
_symmetry.space_group_name_H-M   'P 1'
#
loop_
_entity.id
_entity.type
_entity.pdbx_description
1 polymer ?
#
loop_
_entity_poly.entity_id
_entity_poly.type
_entity_poly.pdbx_seq_one_letter_code
_entity_poly.pdbx_strand_id
1 'polypeptide(L)'
;MTPILPLVAALPLLAGLLGAPPRGPAAPGDAPARHASAPVTRPGPAGVVAHAAARTRSERRRVLGYWTHRRMARALPADLLGPVSALGALASGAVPPPASATPVRLPAPPWPGAARRRASGARVGTTGARWAAGGAVTRTVGRVFLTMRGVDFVCSAGAVRSRNRDVVVTAGHCAKDGAGAWAENWTFVPGYDAGRRPYGAFTARRVLVPERWSRRGDDSHDLAMVVVNPSAHGHLTEVVGGQDIGFNRPRGLRAYGFGFPADPPYDGEHLVYCAGAPHGDPHDQTSDQGMRCDLTAGSSGGPWLSAFDPATGQGVITSVSSFKYSDDPGTMYGPYFGEEARRLFETAERA
;
A
#
# COMPACT_ATOMS: atom_id res chain seq x y z
N MET A 1 -16.77 -68.16 1.20
CA MET A 1 -18.21 -68.48 1.27
C MET A 1 -18.72 -67.99 2.63
N THR A 2 -19.54 -66.95 2.61
CA THR A 2 -20.39 -66.45 3.73
C THR A 2 -21.35 -67.57 4.19
N PRO A 3 -21.83 -67.59 5.45
CA PRO A 3 -22.78 -66.60 6.00
C PRO A 3 -22.49 -66.22 7.48
N ILE A 4 -23.08 -65.17 8.06
CA ILE A 4 -24.39 -65.18 8.74
C ILE A 4 -24.74 -63.74 9.16
N LEU A 5 -26.00 -63.33 8.95
CA LEU A 5 -26.63 -62.08 9.42
C LEU A 5 -26.90 -62.09 10.94
N PRO A 6 -26.93 -60.93 11.62
CA PRO A 6 -27.44 -60.81 12.98
C PRO A 6 -28.92 -60.37 13.02
N LEU A 7 -29.61 -60.81 14.07
CA LEU A 7 -31.02 -60.51 14.38
C LEU A 7 -31.11 -60.00 15.84
N VAL A 8 -32.05 -59.08 16.06
CA VAL A 8 -32.74 -58.66 17.31
C VAL A 8 -31.95 -57.84 18.35
N ALA A 9 -32.51 -56.70 18.76
CA ALA A 9 -33.35 -56.61 19.98
C ALA A 9 -33.52 -55.16 20.46
N ALA A 10 -34.76 -54.67 20.39
CA ALA A 10 -35.26 -53.55 21.17
C ALA A 10 -35.68 -54.05 22.57
N LEU A 11 -35.49 -53.24 23.61
CA LEU A 11 -36.11 -53.41 24.93
C LEU A 11 -36.31 -52.01 25.60
N PRO A 12 -37.27 -51.88 26.55
CA PRO A 12 -38.15 -50.73 26.70
C PRO A 12 -37.85 -49.81 27.91
N LEU A 13 -38.64 -48.72 27.97
CA LEU A 13 -38.76 -47.76 29.07
C LEU A 13 -39.06 -48.39 30.43
N LEU A 14 -38.41 -47.86 31.48
CA LEU A 14 -38.95 -47.82 32.83
C LEU A 14 -38.85 -46.40 33.41
N ALA A 15 -39.96 -45.89 33.91
CA ALA A 15 -40.09 -44.63 34.62
C ALA A 15 -39.62 -44.75 36.06
N GLY A 16 -38.96 -43.71 36.57
CA GLY A 16 -38.61 -43.54 37.98
C GLY A 16 -38.67 -42.08 38.37
N LEU A 17 -39.70 -41.72 39.16
CA LEU A 17 -39.83 -40.43 39.83
C LEU A 17 -38.85 -40.33 40.99
N LEU A 18 -37.98 -39.32 41.01
CA LEU A 18 -37.29 -38.86 42.21
C LEU A 18 -37.23 -37.33 42.22
N GLY A 19 -37.74 -36.76 43.32
CA GLY A 19 -37.99 -35.33 43.51
C GLY A 19 -36.75 -34.47 43.67
N ALA A 20 -36.95 -33.17 43.44
CA ALA A 20 -35.94 -32.13 43.50
C ALA A 20 -35.57 -31.75 44.95
N PRO A 21 -34.28 -31.44 45.24
CA PRO A 21 -33.89 -30.75 46.46
C PRO A 21 -34.06 -29.22 46.33
N PRO A 22 -34.18 -28.48 47.45
CA PRO A 22 -34.52 -27.06 47.47
C PRO A 22 -33.37 -26.15 47.00
N ARG A 23 -33.74 -25.04 46.37
CA ARG A 23 -32.85 -23.96 45.91
C ARG A 23 -32.30 -23.16 47.09
N GLY A 24 -30.97 -23.06 47.20
CA GLY A 24 -30.30 -22.03 47.98
C GLY A 24 -30.33 -20.66 47.27
N PRO A 25 -30.11 -19.55 47.98
CA PRO A 25 -30.18 -18.20 47.42
C PRO A 25 -29.05 -17.94 46.41
N ALA A 26 -29.40 -17.34 45.28
CA ALA A 26 -28.48 -16.99 44.20
C ALA A 26 -27.53 -15.86 44.61
N ALA A 27 -26.23 -16.04 44.34
CA ALA A 27 -25.24 -14.98 44.34
C ALA A 27 -25.48 -14.01 43.16
N PRO A 28 -25.11 -12.72 43.27
CA PRO A 28 -25.31 -11.73 42.21
C PRO A 28 -24.51 -12.12 40.96
N GLY A 29 -25.22 -12.17 39.83
CA GLY A 29 -24.70 -12.69 38.57
C GLY A 29 -23.57 -11.86 37.97
N ASP A 30 -22.57 -12.58 37.46
CA ASP A 30 -21.59 -12.05 36.52
C ASP A 30 -22.30 -11.52 35.27
N ALA A 31 -22.13 -10.23 35.01
CA ALA A 31 -22.53 -9.64 33.74
C ALA A 31 -21.68 -10.25 32.61
N PRO A 32 -22.29 -10.68 31.49
CA PRO A 32 -21.51 -11.25 30.39
C PRO A 32 -20.60 -10.18 29.81
N ALA A 33 -19.30 -10.51 29.73
CA ALA A 33 -18.30 -9.71 29.05
C ALA A 33 -18.78 -9.42 27.62
N ARG A 34 -18.91 -8.13 27.29
CA ARG A 34 -19.26 -7.68 25.94
C ARG A 34 -18.15 -8.14 24.99
N HIS A 35 -18.44 -9.17 24.18
CA HIS A 35 -17.59 -9.54 23.06
C HIS A 35 -17.43 -8.33 22.14
N ALA A 36 -16.19 -7.85 21.99
CA ALA A 36 -15.85 -6.84 21.01
C ALA A 36 -16.27 -7.35 19.64
N SER A 37 -17.24 -6.68 19.02
CA SER A 37 -17.73 -7.04 17.69
C SER A 37 -16.60 -6.93 16.67
N ALA A 38 -16.41 -7.98 15.87
CA ALA A 38 -15.52 -7.95 14.72
C ALA A 38 -15.87 -6.75 13.81
N PRO A 39 -14.88 -6.11 13.15
CA PRO A 39 -15.13 -4.98 12.27
C PRO A 39 -16.09 -5.39 11.14
N VAL A 40 -17.26 -4.75 11.09
CA VAL A 40 -18.27 -4.96 10.07
C VAL A 40 -17.79 -4.35 8.75
N THR A 41 -17.43 -5.20 7.79
CA THR A 41 -17.20 -4.80 6.40
C THR A 41 -18.54 -4.46 5.75
N ARG A 42 -18.90 -3.17 5.68
CA ARG A 42 -20.07 -2.74 4.88
C ARG A 42 -19.77 -2.95 3.40
N PRO A 43 -20.68 -3.53 2.59
CA PRO A 43 -20.49 -3.61 1.15
C PRO A 43 -20.37 -2.19 0.58
N GLY A 44 -19.27 -1.92 -0.10
CA GLY A 44 -19.04 -0.66 -0.81
C GLY A 44 -19.86 -0.59 -2.10
N PRO A 45 -19.74 0.52 -2.85
CA PRO A 45 -20.17 0.55 -4.25
C PRO A 45 -19.60 -0.65 -5.00
N ALA A 46 -20.36 -1.21 -5.95
CA ALA A 46 -19.96 -2.41 -6.70
C ALA A 46 -18.52 -2.27 -7.26
N GLY A 47 -17.68 -3.29 -7.03
CA GLY A 47 -16.29 -3.30 -7.45
C GLY A 47 -15.30 -2.58 -6.52
N VAL A 48 -15.74 -2.02 -5.38
CA VAL A 48 -14.85 -1.37 -4.40
C VAL A 48 -14.88 -2.10 -3.07
N VAL A 49 -13.71 -2.51 -2.57
CA VAL A 49 -13.55 -3.09 -1.24
C VAL A 49 -12.89 -2.05 -0.33
N ALA A 50 -13.49 -1.79 0.82
CA ALA A 50 -13.02 -0.80 1.78
C ALA A 50 -12.66 -1.42 3.12
N HIS A 51 -11.61 -0.89 3.73
CA HIS A 51 -11.15 -1.23 5.07
C HIS A 51 -11.11 0.01 5.95
N ALA A 52 -11.56 -0.14 7.20
CA ALA A 52 -11.45 0.90 8.21
C ALA A 52 -10.08 0.79 8.89
N ALA A 53 -9.30 1.87 8.84
CA ALA A 53 -8.00 1.97 9.50
C ALA A 53 -8.15 2.76 10.83
N ALA A 54 -7.25 3.70 11.13
CA ALA A 54 -7.29 4.47 12.37
C ALA A 54 -8.37 5.57 12.32
N ARG A 55 -9.60 5.28 12.81
CA ARG A 55 -10.73 6.22 12.77
C ARG A 55 -10.86 7.06 14.04
N THR A 56 -10.49 6.48 15.18
CA THR A 56 -10.57 7.15 16.48
C THR A 56 -9.30 7.95 16.79
N ARG A 57 -9.41 8.91 17.70
CA ARG A 57 -8.26 9.70 18.16
C ARG A 57 -7.19 8.84 18.83
N SER A 58 -7.58 7.79 19.56
CA SER A 58 -6.65 6.87 20.22
C SER A 58 -5.90 6.01 19.21
N GLU A 59 -6.58 5.46 18.20
CA GLU A 59 -5.94 4.72 17.10
C GLU A 59 -4.98 5.61 16.32
N ARG A 60 -5.39 6.85 15.99
CA ARG A 60 -4.53 7.81 15.29
C ARG A 60 -3.23 8.05 16.06
N ARG A 61 -3.32 8.30 17.38
CA ARG A 61 -2.13 8.49 18.23
C ARG A 61 -1.25 7.25 18.30
N ARG A 62 -1.85 6.05 18.37
CA ARG A 62 -1.11 4.79 18.35
C ARG A 62 -0.30 4.64 17.06
N VAL A 63 -0.92 4.86 15.90
CA VAL A 63 -0.23 4.75 14.61
C VAL A 63 0.88 5.78 14.47
N LEU A 64 0.63 7.03 14.86
CA LEU A 64 1.66 8.08 14.86
C LEU A 64 2.84 7.75 15.81
N GLY A 65 2.54 7.23 17.01
CA GLY A 65 3.55 6.82 17.98
C GLY A 65 4.32 5.55 17.60
N TYR A 66 3.71 4.68 16.78
CA TYR A 66 4.36 3.49 16.25
C TYR A 66 5.57 3.85 15.40
N TRP A 67 5.44 4.83 14.51
CA TRP A 67 6.51 5.22 13.59
C TRP A 67 7.53 6.18 14.21
N THR A 68 8.48 5.59 14.93
CA THR A 68 9.73 6.26 15.31
C THR A 68 10.66 6.44 14.11
N HIS A 69 11.60 7.38 14.19
CA HIS A 69 12.65 7.55 13.18
C HIS A 69 13.40 6.25 12.90
N ARG A 70 13.70 5.46 13.95
CA ARG A 70 14.39 4.17 13.82
C ARG A 70 13.57 3.13 13.06
N ARG A 71 12.25 3.07 13.27
CA ARG A 71 11.37 2.15 12.51
C ARG A 71 11.24 2.58 11.06
N MET A 72 11.02 3.86 10.81
CA MET A 72 10.98 4.43 9.46
C MET A 72 12.26 4.12 8.66
N ALA A 73 13.44 4.32 9.27
CA ALA A 73 14.73 4.07 8.62
C ALA A 73 15.06 2.58 8.41
N ARG A 74 14.34 1.66 9.07
CA ARG A 74 14.56 0.21 8.97
C ARG A 74 13.48 -0.52 8.19
N ALA A 75 12.44 0.18 7.77
CA ALA A 75 11.33 -0.41 7.02
C ALA A 75 11.83 -0.87 5.64
N LEU A 76 11.39 -2.05 5.24
CA LEU A 76 11.82 -2.72 4.01
C LEU A 76 10.97 -2.26 2.81
N PRO A 77 11.48 -2.27 1.57
CA PRO A 77 10.62 -2.00 0.43
C PRO A 77 9.52 -3.06 0.27
N ALA A 78 8.28 -2.62 -0.02
CA ALA A 78 7.08 -3.48 -0.03
C ALA A 78 7.15 -4.65 -1.03
N ASP A 79 7.91 -4.53 -2.11
CA ASP A 79 8.06 -5.61 -3.11
C ASP A 79 8.75 -6.86 -2.52
N LEU A 80 9.39 -6.75 -1.34
CA LEU A 80 9.92 -7.89 -0.58
C LEU A 80 8.85 -8.66 0.21
N LEU A 81 7.58 -8.24 0.18
CA LEU A 81 6.47 -8.92 0.89
C LEU A 81 6.34 -10.39 0.53
N GLY A 82 6.43 -10.74 -0.76
CA GLY A 82 6.37 -12.12 -1.23
C GLY A 82 7.50 -12.98 -0.66
N PRO A 83 8.77 -12.62 -0.90
CA PRO A 83 9.93 -13.32 -0.34
C PRO A 83 9.93 -13.43 1.21
N VAL A 84 9.58 -12.34 1.92
CA VAL A 84 9.58 -12.33 3.40
C VAL A 84 8.44 -13.17 3.96
N SER A 85 7.27 -13.18 3.32
CA SER A 85 6.15 -14.04 3.72
C SER A 85 6.49 -15.53 3.55
N ALA A 86 7.21 -15.89 2.48
CA ALA A 86 7.67 -17.26 2.25
C ALA A 86 8.68 -17.72 3.33
N LEU A 87 9.63 -16.86 3.72
CA LEU A 87 10.59 -17.16 4.79
C LEU A 87 9.93 -17.24 6.18
N GLY A 88 8.94 -16.38 6.48
CA GLY A 88 8.18 -16.43 7.73
C GLY A 88 7.30 -17.68 7.87
N ALA A 89 6.76 -18.19 6.76
CA ALA A 89 6.04 -19.47 6.74
C ALA A 89 6.99 -20.66 6.99
N LEU A 90 8.23 -20.61 6.46
CA LEU A 90 9.25 -21.65 6.70
C LEU A 90 9.79 -21.62 8.14
N ALA A 91 9.90 -20.44 8.76
CA ALA A 91 10.35 -20.27 10.14
C ALA A 91 9.35 -20.75 11.22
N SER A 92 8.13 -21.15 10.83
CA SER A 92 7.16 -21.79 11.73
C SER A 92 7.44 -23.29 11.95
N GLY A 93 8.46 -23.85 11.28
CA GLY A 93 9.12 -25.10 11.67
C GLY A 93 10.51 -24.80 12.24
N ALA A 94 10.81 -25.29 13.44
CA ALA A 94 12.03 -24.97 14.17
C ALA A 94 13.31 -25.32 13.40
N VAL A 95 14.21 -24.35 13.21
CA VAL A 95 15.60 -24.53 12.76
C VAL A 95 16.51 -23.58 13.58
N PRO A 96 17.74 -23.97 13.97
CA PRO A 96 18.58 -23.20 14.90
C PRO A 96 19.15 -21.94 14.23
N PRO A 97 19.70 -20.98 15.02
CA PRO A 97 20.18 -19.70 14.46
C PRO A 97 21.39 -19.92 13.54
N PRO A 98 21.50 -19.18 12.41
CA PRO A 98 22.73 -19.19 11.63
C PRO A 98 23.84 -18.43 12.38
N ALA A 99 25.03 -19.01 12.33
CA ALA A 99 26.26 -18.42 12.83
C ALA A 99 26.56 -17.08 12.13
N SER A 100 27.17 -16.18 12.91
CA SER A 100 27.61 -14.84 12.53
C SER A 100 28.27 -14.77 11.14
N ALA A 101 27.55 -14.26 10.15
CA ALA A 101 28.14 -13.84 8.89
C ALA A 101 28.49 -12.34 8.97
N THR A 102 29.79 -12.04 8.95
CA THR A 102 30.30 -10.68 8.80
C THR A 102 29.89 -10.11 7.43
N PRO A 103 29.32 -8.90 7.35
CA PRO A 103 28.97 -8.30 6.07
C PRO A 103 30.23 -7.92 5.29
N VAL A 104 30.38 -8.48 4.08
CA VAL A 104 31.38 -8.04 3.11
C VAL A 104 30.92 -6.71 2.51
N ARG A 105 31.65 -5.65 2.83
CA ARG A 105 31.42 -4.29 2.33
C ARG A 105 32.11 -4.13 0.97
N LEU A 106 31.34 -4.18 -0.11
CA LEU A 106 31.87 -3.81 -1.43
C LEU A 106 31.96 -2.27 -1.54
N PRO A 107 33.04 -1.72 -2.14
CA PRO A 107 33.17 -0.28 -2.31
C PRO A 107 32.17 0.23 -3.35
N ALA A 108 31.43 1.29 -2.99
CA ALA A 108 30.53 1.98 -3.91
C ALA A 108 31.33 2.75 -4.98
N PRO A 109 30.91 2.72 -6.25
CA PRO A 109 31.52 3.57 -7.28
C PRO A 109 31.22 5.05 -7.00
N PRO A 110 32.16 5.97 -7.31
CA PRO A 110 31.97 7.40 -7.09
C PRO A 110 30.88 7.95 -8.04
N TRP A 111 29.96 8.72 -7.47
CA TRP A 111 28.92 9.43 -8.22
C TRP A 111 29.55 10.58 -9.04
N PRO A 112 29.16 10.78 -10.31
CA PRO A 112 29.55 11.98 -11.05
C PRO A 112 28.90 13.21 -10.40
N GLY A 113 29.73 14.17 -10.00
CA GLY A 113 29.30 15.43 -9.40
C GLY A 113 28.32 16.21 -10.28
N ALA A 114 27.41 16.92 -9.61
CA ALA A 114 26.36 17.73 -10.22
C ALA A 114 26.95 18.86 -11.09
N ALA A 115 27.05 18.61 -12.40
CA ALA A 115 27.18 19.67 -13.39
C ALA A 115 25.79 20.25 -13.68
N ARG A 116 25.60 21.54 -13.42
CA ARG A 116 24.39 22.29 -13.82
C ARG A 116 24.31 22.34 -15.35
N ARG A 117 23.69 21.33 -15.98
CA ARG A 117 23.30 21.39 -17.39
C ARG A 117 21.95 22.10 -17.49
N ARG A 118 21.93 23.23 -18.19
CA ARG A 118 20.71 23.89 -18.65
C ARG A 118 19.84 22.86 -19.38
N ALA A 119 18.55 22.83 -19.04
CA ALA A 119 17.56 21.97 -19.68
C ALA A 119 17.41 22.38 -21.16
N SER A 120 18.08 21.65 -22.04
CA SER A 120 17.86 21.70 -23.48
C SER A 120 17.98 20.28 -24.01
N GLY A 121 16.85 19.67 -24.40
CA GLY A 121 16.82 18.35 -25.04
C GLY A 121 15.63 17.49 -24.65
N ALA A 122 14.42 17.91 -25.02
CA ALA A 122 13.29 16.99 -25.14
C ALA A 122 13.62 15.96 -26.24
N ARG A 123 14.12 14.77 -25.85
CA ARG A 123 14.19 13.53 -26.67
C ARG A 123 14.80 12.32 -25.95
N VAL A 124 15.45 12.48 -24.80
CA VAL A 124 15.96 11.34 -24.00
C VAL A 124 15.07 11.18 -22.75
N GLY A 125 14.53 9.97 -22.55
CA GLY A 125 13.80 9.64 -21.33
C GLY A 125 14.70 9.72 -20.09
N THR A 126 14.12 9.93 -18.92
CA THR A 126 14.84 9.79 -17.65
C THR A 126 14.46 8.45 -17.06
N THR A 127 15.43 7.63 -16.66
CA THR A 127 15.15 6.30 -16.07
C THR A 127 15.32 6.28 -14.56
N GLY A 128 15.92 7.30 -13.94
CA GLY A 128 16.06 7.36 -12.50
C GLY A 128 16.99 8.48 -12.08
N ALA A 129 16.42 9.66 -11.80
CA ALA A 129 17.19 10.81 -11.34
C ALA A 129 16.53 11.47 -10.13
N ARG A 130 17.33 12.04 -9.23
CA ARG A 130 16.80 12.85 -8.14
C ARG A 130 16.05 14.06 -8.70
N TRP A 131 14.85 14.31 -8.18
CA TRP A 131 14.09 15.50 -8.55
C TRP A 131 14.62 16.73 -7.80
N ALA A 132 15.14 17.70 -8.54
CA ALA A 132 15.74 18.92 -7.99
C ALA A 132 15.02 20.21 -8.40
N ALA A 133 14.02 20.16 -9.28
CA ALA A 133 13.40 21.35 -9.86
C ALA A 133 12.35 22.02 -8.94
N GLY A 134 12.03 21.44 -7.78
CA GLY A 134 11.03 21.99 -6.87
C GLY A 134 9.60 21.77 -7.39
N GLY A 135 8.73 22.77 -7.22
CA GLY A 135 7.33 22.72 -7.66
C GLY A 135 6.40 21.95 -6.72
N ALA A 136 5.12 21.86 -7.07
CA ALA A 136 4.08 21.21 -6.26
C ALA A 136 4.39 19.73 -5.98
N VAL A 137 5.00 19.02 -6.93
CA VAL A 137 5.34 17.60 -6.81
C VAL A 137 6.19 17.26 -5.57
N THR A 138 7.08 18.16 -5.13
CA THR A 138 7.92 17.92 -3.93
C THR A 138 7.14 17.92 -2.62
N ARG A 139 5.89 18.39 -2.65
CA ARG A 139 4.99 18.44 -1.48
C ARG A 139 3.84 17.46 -1.64
N THR A 140 3.36 17.23 -2.86
CA THR A 140 2.24 16.32 -3.10
C THR A 140 2.67 14.85 -3.17
N VAL A 141 3.93 14.54 -3.46
CA VAL A 141 4.45 13.17 -3.43
C VAL A 141 5.13 12.91 -2.09
N GLY A 142 4.94 11.71 -1.54
CA GLY A 142 5.48 11.34 -0.24
C GLY A 142 5.80 9.87 -0.11
N ARG A 143 6.54 9.55 0.94
CA ARG A 143 6.87 8.19 1.34
C ARG A 143 5.73 7.64 2.20
N VAL A 144 5.39 6.38 1.98
CA VAL A 144 4.40 5.64 2.77
C VAL A 144 5.14 4.67 3.66
N PHE A 145 4.72 4.59 4.92
CA PHE A 145 5.15 3.59 5.89
C PHE A 145 3.94 2.75 6.28
N LEU A 146 4.09 1.43 6.26
CA LEU A 146 3.03 0.50 6.60
C LEU A 146 3.60 -0.73 7.32
N THR A 147 2.76 -1.43 8.05
CA THR A 147 3.08 -2.75 8.60
C THR A 147 2.19 -3.78 7.93
N MET A 148 2.73 -4.92 7.52
CA MET A 148 1.94 -6.00 6.95
C MET A 148 2.53 -7.32 7.40
N ARG A 149 1.65 -8.19 7.95
CA ARG A 149 2.06 -9.45 8.61
C ARG A 149 3.17 -9.24 9.66
N GLY A 150 3.10 -8.14 10.41
CA GLY A 150 4.06 -7.80 11.47
C GLY A 150 5.40 -7.23 10.99
N VAL A 151 5.60 -7.06 9.69
CA VAL A 151 6.83 -6.49 9.11
C VAL A 151 6.57 -5.07 8.62
N ASP A 152 7.52 -4.17 8.89
CA ASP A 152 7.45 -2.76 8.51
C ASP A 152 7.97 -2.58 7.08
N PHE A 153 7.15 -1.97 6.22
CA PHE A 153 7.45 -1.71 4.81
C PHE A 153 7.33 -0.24 4.41
N VAL A 154 7.92 0.08 3.25
CA VAL A 154 7.84 1.38 2.59
C VAL A 154 7.29 1.28 1.17
N CYS A 155 6.54 2.31 0.81
CA CYS A 155 6.01 2.58 -0.52
C CYS A 155 6.10 4.10 -0.80
N SER A 156 5.49 4.53 -1.90
CA SER A 156 5.29 5.92 -2.28
C SER A 156 3.80 6.19 -2.54
N ALA A 157 3.37 7.46 -2.46
CA ALA A 157 2.00 7.86 -2.80
C ALA A 157 1.94 9.32 -3.26
N GLY A 158 0.84 9.69 -3.93
CA GLY A 158 0.55 11.06 -4.36
C GLY A 158 -0.73 11.62 -3.73
N ALA A 159 -0.69 12.85 -3.22
CA ALA A 159 -1.87 13.60 -2.80
C ALA A 159 -2.69 14.07 -4.00
N VAL A 160 -3.99 13.79 -3.98
CA VAL A 160 -4.93 14.06 -5.07
C VAL A 160 -5.93 15.13 -4.62
N ARG A 161 -6.22 16.11 -5.49
CA ARG A 161 -7.32 17.06 -5.26
C ARG A 161 -8.64 16.30 -5.16
N SER A 162 -9.30 16.35 -4.00
CA SER A 162 -10.53 15.63 -3.71
C SER A 162 -11.52 16.49 -2.91
N ARG A 163 -12.82 16.19 -2.99
CA ARG A 163 -13.86 16.92 -2.23
C ARG A 163 -13.62 16.95 -0.72
N ASN A 164 -13.20 15.82 -0.14
CA ASN A 164 -12.88 15.71 1.29
C ASN A 164 -11.45 16.15 1.64
N ARG A 165 -10.66 16.60 0.65
CA ARG A 165 -9.31 17.16 0.81
C ARG A 165 -8.24 16.20 1.37
N ASP A 166 -8.57 14.93 1.53
CA ASP A 166 -7.78 13.96 2.31
C ASP A 166 -7.48 12.65 1.54
N VAL A 167 -7.47 12.66 0.21
CA VAL A 167 -7.19 11.47 -0.59
C VAL A 167 -5.74 11.44 -1.07
N VAL A 168 -5.11 10.28 -0.91
CA VAL A 168 -3.89 9.89 -1.64
C VAL A 168 -4.15 8.69 -2.52
N VAL A 169 -3.42 8.62 -3.63
CA VAL A 169 -3.37 7.47 -4.54
C VAL A 169 -2.04 6.74 -4.38
N THR A 170 -2.09 5.41 -4.38
CA THR A 170 -0.95 4.49 -4.23
C THR A 170 -1.26 3.16 -4.92
N ALA A 171 -0.32 2.22 -4.96
CA ALA A 171 -0.56 0.86 -5.44
C ALA A 171 -1.42 0.06 -4.44
N GLY A 172 -2.15 -0.92 -4.94
CA GLY A 172 -2.97 -1.84 -4.14
C GLY A 172 -2.12 -2.65 -3.16
N HIS A 173 -0.96 -3.14 -3.56
CA HIS A 173 -0.05 -3.91 -2.69
C HIS A 173 0.55 -3.06 -1.56
N CYS A 174 0.61 -1.74 -1.70
CA CYS A 174 0.96 -0.81 -0.62
C CYS A 174 -0.16 -0.63 0.42
N ALA A 175 -1.32 -1.22 0.19
CA ALA A 175 -2.52 -1.12 1.02
C ALA A 175 -3.06 -2.48 1.48
N LYS A 176 -2.85 -3.53 0.67
CA LYS A 176 -3.35 -4.88 0.91
C LYS A 176 -2.53 -5.89 0.11
N ASP A 177 -2.10 -6.97 0.75
CA ASP A 177 -1.41 -8.09 0.08
C ASP A 177 -2.39 -8.91 -0.78
N GLY A 178 -2.79 -8.40 -1.94
CA GLY A 178 -3.72 -9.06 -2.87
C GLY A 178 -4.99 -9.56 -2.18
N ALA A 179 -5.21 -10.88 -2.18
CA ALA A 179 -6.32 -11.54 -1.46
C ALA A 179 -6.13 -11.67 0.06
N GLY A 180 -4.93 -11.41 0.57
CA GLY A 180 -4.49 -11.56 1.97
C GLY A 180 -4.77 -10.37 2.88
N ALA A 181 -3.78 -10.01 3.71
CA ALA A 181 -3.96 -9.06 4.81
C ALA A 181 -4.05 -7.60 4.33
N TRP A 182 -4.74 -6.76 5.10
CA TRP A 182 -4.67 -5.31 4.95
C TRP A 182 -3.43 -4.76 5.63
N ALA A 183 -2.90 -3.66 5.09
CA ALA A 183 -1.82 -2.92 5.73
C ALA A 183 -2.29 -2.25 7.03
N GLU A 184 -1.49 -2.40 8.07
CA GLU A 184 -1.63 -1.76 9.37
C GLU A 184 -0.66 -0.57 9.48
N ASN A 185 -0.84 0.25 10.52
CA ASN A 185 -0.02 1.43 10.81
C ASN A 185 0.18 2.39 9.60
N TRP A 186 -0.68 2.31 8.59
CA TRP A 186 -0.46 2.99 7.32
C TRP A 186 -0.36 4.51 7.49
N THR A 187 0.77 5.08 7.10
CA THR A 187 1.12 6.50 7.32
C THR A 187 1.80 7.10 6.09
N PHE A 188 1.22 8.18 5.57
CA PHE A 188 1.77 8.97 4.48
C PHE A 188 2.56 10.18 5.00
N VAL A 189 3.75 10.39 4.44
CA VAL A 189 4.63 11.52 4.78
C VAL A 189 4.96 12.30 3.51
N PRO A 190 4.19 13.36 3.20
CA PRO A 190 4.44 14.20 2.03
C PRO A 190 5.75 14.96 2.15
N GLY A 191 6.47 15.09 1.03
CA GLY A 191 7.75 15.80 0.98
C GLY A 191 8.83 15.24 1.89
N TYR A 192 8.80 13.92 2.14
CA TYR A 192 9.86 13.22 2.86
C TYR A 192 11.23 13.51 2.21
N ASP A 193 12.22 13.84 3.02
CA ASP A 193 13.60 14.06 2.55
C ASP A 193 14.59 13.80 3.70
N ALA A 194 15.40 12.74 3.59
CA ALA A 194 16.42 12.40 4.58
C ALA A 194 15.88 12.35 6.03
N GLY A 195 14.79 11.62 6.26
CA GLY A 195 14.10 11.54 7.56
C GLY A 195 13.30 12.78 7.98
N ARG A 196 13.38 13.89 7.22
CA ARG A 196 12.59 15.10 7.48
C ARG A 196 11.14 14.89 7.04
N ARG A 197 10.22 15.51 7.79
CA ARG A 197 8.76 15.38 7.61
C ARG A 197 8.12 16.76 7.61
N PRO A 198 8.44 17.62 6.61
CA PRO A 198 8.17 19.04 6.65
C PRO A 198 6.67 19.40 6.77
N TYR A 199 5.78 18.51 6.31
CA TYR A 199 4.34 18.69 6.34
C TYR A 199 3.64 17.79 7.37
N GLY A 200 4.42 17.12 8.23
CA GLY A 200 3.93 16.15 9.19
C GLY A 200 3.63 14.78 8.57
N ALA A 201 2.80 14.01 9.27
CA ALA A 201 2.43 12.65 8.91
C ALA A 201 0.90 12.48 8.97
N PHE A 202 0.36 11.73 8.01
CA PHE A 202 -1.07 11.55 7.81
C PHE A 202 -1.39 10.05 7.87
N THR A 203 -2.13 9.62 8.89
CA THR A 203 -2.47 8.19 9.06
C THR A 203 -3.72 7.82 8.28
N ALA A 204 -3.81 6.61 7.73
CA ALA A 204 -5.03 6.17 7.07
C ALA A 204 -6.23 6.12 8.04
N ARG A 205 -7.39 6.63 7.61
CA ARG A 205 -8.70 6.38 8.27
C ARG A 205 -9.56 5.39 7.49
N ARG A 206 -9.37 5.34 6.17
CA ARG A 206 -10.08 4.41 5.28
C ARG A 206 -9.19 4.07 4.10
N VAL A 207 -9.11 2.80 3.77
CA VAL A 207 -8.32 2.28 2.64
C VAL A 207 -9.30 1.65 1.66
N LEU A 208 -9.19 1.95 0.37
CA LEU A 208 -10.04 1.40 -0.67
C LEU A 208 -9.18 0.83 -1.79
N VAL A 209 -9.52 -0.38 -2.24
CA VAL A 209 -8.90 -1.04 -3.41
C VAL A 209 -10.00 -1.56 -4.35
N PRO A 210 -9.70 -1.79 -5.64
CA PRO A 210 -10.57 -2.53 -6.53
C PRO A 210 -10.85 -3.93 -6.00
N GLU A 211 -12.05 -4.43 -6.24
CA GLU A 211 -12.44 -5.80 -5.87
C GLU A 211 -11.57 -6.85 -6.56
N ARG A 212 -11.14 -6.58 -7.79
CA ARG A 212 -10.25 -7.46 -8.57
C ARG A 212 -8.89 -7.63 -7.88
N TRP A 213 -8.29 -6.54 -7.42
CA TRP A 213 -7.09 -6.59 -6.57
C TRP A 213 -7.38 -7.36 -5.27
N SER A 214 -8.42 -6.96 -4.55
CA SER A 214 -8.73 -7.50 -3.22
C SER A 214 -9.04 -9.00 -3.22
N ARG A 215 -9.48 -9.59 -4.33
CA ARG A 215 -9.88 -11.00 -4.39
C ARG A 215 -8.91 -11.87 -5.17
N ARG A 216 -8.22 -11.30 -6.15
CA ARG A 216 -7.40 -12.07 -7.10
C ARG A 216 -5.94 -11.63 -7.18
N GLY A 217 -5.57 -10.51 -6.55
CA GLY A 217 -4.24 -9.93 -6.75
C GLY A 217 -3.98 -9.61 -8.23
N ASP A 218 -5.02 -9.15 -8.94
CA ASP A 218 -4.96 -8.86 -10.36
C ASP A 218 -4.16 -7.56 -10.58
N ASP A 219 -2.93 -7.68 -11.08
CA ASP A 219 -1.98 -6.58 -11.26
C ASP A 219 -2.53 -5.45 -12.14
N SER A 220 -3.45 -5.78 -13.07
CA SER A 220 -4.18 -4.78 -13.88
C SER A 220 -4.98 -3.78 -13.04
N HIS A 221 -5.19 -4.10 -11.77
CA HIS A 221 -5.99 -3.36 -10.81
C HIS A 221 -5.23 -3.06 -9.53
N ASP A 222 -3.89 -3.10 -9.56
CA ASP A 222 -3.02 -2.80 -8.42
C ASP A 222 -3.01 -1.32 -8.06
N LEU A 223 -4.14 -0.85 -7.52
CA LEU A 223 -4.42 0.53 -7.19
C LEU A 223 -5.10 0.61 -5.82
N ALA A 224 -4.80 1.66 -5.08
CA ALA A 224 -5.53 2.03 -3.88
C ALA A 224 -5.79 3.53 -3.82
N MET A 225 -6.95 3.88 -3.27
CA MET A 225 -7.23 5.21 -2.78
C MET A 225 -7.26 5.14 -1.25
N VAL A 226 -6.42 5.94 -0.61
CA VAL A 226 -6.36 5.98 0.85
C VAL A 226 -6.85 7.34 1.31
N VAL A 227 -7.88 7.32 2.15
CA VAL A 227 -8.38 8.50 2.83
C VAL A 227 -7.64 8.63 4.14
N VAL A 228 -6.86 9.70 4.28
CA VAL A 228 -6.00 9.93 5.44
C VAL A 228 -6.69 10.80 6.48
N ASN A 229 -6.29 10.72 7.73
CA ASN A 229 -6.71 11.66 8.75
C ASN A 229 -6.04 13.02 8.54
N PRO A 230 -6.71 14.14 8.86
CA PRO A 230 -6.05 15.43 9.01
C PRO A 230 -4.89 15.32 10.01
N SER A 231 -3.77 15.96 9.68
CA SER A 231 -2.61 16.04 10.55
C SER A 231 -2.76 17.19 11.55
N ALA A 232 -1.72 17.45 12.35
CA ALA A 232 -1.67 18.64 13.19
C ALA A 232 -1.67 19.95 12.37
N HIS A 233 -1.32 19.89 11.07
CA HIS A 233 -1.31 21.04 10.17
C HIS A 233 -2.63 21.26 9.42
N GLY A 234 -3.61 20.35 9.54
CA GLY A 234 -4.90 20.45 8.84
C GLY A 234 -5.17 19.31 7.86
N HIS A 235 -6.12 19.52 6.95
CA HIS A 235 -6.43 18.55 5.89
C HIS A 235 -5.27 18.44 4.90
N LEU A 236 -5.12 17.26 4.29
CA LEU A 236 -3.95 16.95 3.48
C LEU A 236 -3.71 17.99 2.38
N THR A 237 -4.69 18.16 1.49
CA THR A 237 -4.52 19.03 0.31
C THR A 237 -4.57 20.52 0.62
N GLU A 238 -5.01 20.91 1.82
CA GLU A 238 -4.84 22.28 2.34
C GLU A 238 -3.37 22.54 2.72
N VAL A 239 -2.68 21.53 3.26
CA VAL A 239 -1.29 21.65 3.71
C VAL A 239 -0.31 21.56 2.53
N VAL A 240 -0.51 20.59 1.63
CA VAL A 240 0.49 20.27 0.59
C VAL A 240 0.04 20.56 -0.84
N GLY A 241 -1.19 21.02 -1.02
CA GLY A 241 -1.85 21.02 -2.32
C GLY A 241 -2.23 19.60 -2.76
N GLY A 242 -2.58 19.46 -4.03
CA GLY A 242 -2.86 18.16 -4.63
C GLY A 242 -2.65 18.21 -6.14
N GLN A 243 -2.38 17.05 -6.73
CA GLN A 243 -2.35 16.88 -8.17
C GLN A 243 -3.77 16.58 -8.68
N ASP A 244 -4.03 16.86 -9.96
CA ASP A 244 -5.25 16.35 -10.58
C ASP A 244 -5.12 14.84 -10.81
N ILE A 245 -6.25 14.15 -10.94
CA ILE A 245 -6.31 12.74 -11.32
C ILE A 245 -7.16 12.61 -12.59
N GLY A 246 -6.66 11.81 -13.53
CA GLY A 246 -7.30 11.60 -14.83
C GLY A 246 -7.67 10.14 -15.03
N PHE A 247 -8.85 9.91 -15.58
CA PHE A 247 -9.37 8.59 -15.93
C PHE A 247 -9.67 8.50 -17.42
N ASN A 248 -9.59 7.29 -17.98
CA ASN A 248 -9.82 7.00 -19.39
C ASN A 248 -9.02 7.90 -20.36
N ARG A 249 -7.83 8.32 -19.94
CA ARG A 249 -6.96 9.17 -20.74
C ARG A 249 -6.35 8.34 -21.88
N PRO A 250 -6.01 8.93 -23.04
CA PRO A 250 -5.28 8.21 -24.07
C PRO A 250 -4.04 7.50 -23.52
N ARG A 251 -3.78 6.28 -24.00
CA ARG A 251 -2.57 5.51 -23.67
C ARG A 251 -1.35 6.12 -24.34
N GLY A 252 -0.16 5.85 -23.81
CA GLY A 252 1.13 6.29 -24.37
C GLY A 252 1.45 7.77 -24.22
N LEU A 253 0.66 8.53 -23.45
CA LEU A 253 0.99 9.92 -23.14
C LEU A 253 2.29 9.99 -22.31
N ARG A 254 3.18 10.91 -22.68
CA ARG A 254 4.40 11.16 -21.91
C ARG A 254 4.05 11.41 -20.44
N ALA A 255 4.70 10.66 -19.56
CA ALA A 255 4.48 10.68 -18.12
C ALA A 255 5.80 10.92 -17.36
N TYR A 256 5.66 11.40 -16.14
CA TYR A 256 6.72 11.46 -15.13
C TYR A 256 6.30 10.61 -13.94
N GLY A 257 7.00 9.51 -13.68
CA GLY A 257 6.77 8.63 -12.54
C GLY A 257 7.67 9.03 -11.38
N PHE A 258 7.11 9.30 -10.21
CA PHE A 258 7.84 9.77 -9.03
C PHE A 258 7.74 8.77 -7.88
N GLY A 259 8.80 8.58 -7.11
CA GLY A 259 8.76 7.73 -5.92
C GLY A 259 10.02 7.82 -5.06
N PHE A 260 10.05 7.00 -4.01
CA PHE A 260 11.13 6.87 -3.04
C PHE A 260 11.73 5.44 -3.09
N PRO A 261 12.44 5.08 -4.19
CA PRO A 261 13.10 3.78 -4.31
C PRO A 261 14.06 3.56 -3.14
N ALA A 262 13.98 2.40 -2.48
CA ALA A 262 14.62 2.10 -1.20
C ALA A 262 15.54 0.87 -1.25
N ASP A 263 15.80 0.35 -2.45
CA ASP A 263 16.74 -0.74 -2.69
C ASP A 263 17.91 -0.22 -3.55
N PRO A 264 19.16 -0.72 -3.37
CA PRO A 264 20.33 -0.21 -4.06
C PRO A 264 20.15 -0.07 -5.58
N PRO A 265 20.66 1.01 -6.19
CA PRO A 265 21.58 2.01 -5.62
C PRO A 265 20.90 3.12 -4.81
N TYR A 266 19.59 3.02 -4.55
CA TYR A 266 18.83 4.01 -3.80
C TYR A 266 18.70 3.63 -2.32
N ASP A 267 18.45 4.63 -1.48
CA ASP A 267 18.35 4.51 -0.02
C ASP A 267 16.95 4.86 0.53
N GLY A 268 16.03 5.29 -0.35
CA GLY A 268 14.67 5.68 0.02
C GLY A 268 14.55 7.09 0.60
N GLU A 269 15.64 7.84 0.68
CA GLU A 269 15.67 9.13 1.39
C GLU A 269 15.30 10.33 0.54
N HIS A 270 15.26 10.16 -0.79
CA HIS A 270 15.03 11.26 -1.72
C HIS A 270 13.97 10.94 -2.76
N LEU A 271 13.27 11.98 -3.23
CA LEU A 271 12.35 11.89 -4.34
C LEU A 271 13.13 11.68 -5.66
N VAL A 272 12.87 10.56 -6.31
CA VAL A 272 13.48 10.17 -7.60
C VAL A 272 12.37 10.08 -8.65
N TYR A 273 12.70 10.28 -9.91
CA TYR A 273 11.74 10.18 -11.00
C TYR A 273 12.29 9.48 -12.25
N CYS A 274 11.35 8.95 -13.01
CA CYS A 274 11.47 8.52 -14.40
C CYS A 274 10.60 9.40 -15.29
N ALA A 275 10.94 9.54 -16.57
CA ALA A 275 10.13 10.24 -17.54
C ALA A 275 10.26 9.61 -18.93
N GLY A 276 9.12 9.30 -19.54
CA GLY A 276 9.07 8.63 -20.85
C GLY A 276 7.64 8.52 -21.35
N ALA A 277 7.48 8.03 -22.57
CA ALA A 277 6.17 7.60 -23.07
C ALA A 277 5.97 6.14 -22.65
N PRO A 278 4.89 5.82 -21.92
CA PRO A 278 4.56 4.43 -21.65
C PRO A 278 4.18 3.67 -22.92
N HIS A 279 4.35 2.35 -22.92
CA HIS A 279 3.92 1.44 -23.98
C HIS A 279 3.01 0.36 -23.37
N GLY A 280 2.28 -0.38 -24.21
CA GLY A 280 1.49 -1.52 -23.72
C GLY A 280 2.38 -2.62 -23.15
N ASP A 281 1.82 -3.42 -22.25
CA ASP A 281 2.47 -4.64 -21.75
C ASP A 281 2.80 -5.58 -22.93
N PRO A 282 4.09 -5.86 -23.22
CA PRO A 282 4.47 -6.69 -24.35
C PRO A 282 4.15 -8.18 -24.14
N HIS A 283 3.79 -8.59 -22.92
CA HIS A 283 3.43 -9.97 -22.60
C HIS A 283 1.91 -10.21 -22.68
N ASP A 284 1.10 -9.18 -22.90
CA ASP A 284 -0.37 -9.24 -22.88
C ASP A 284 -0.96 -9.90 -21.61
N GLN A 285 -0.23 -9.87 -20.48
CA GLN A 285 -0.67 -10.47 -19.22
C GLN A 285 -1.50 -9.49 -18.39
N THR A 286 -1.26 -8.19 -18.57
CA THR A 286 -1.95 -7.11 -17.87
C THR A 286 -2.50 -6.07 -18.84
N SER A 287 -3.43 -5.25 -18.37
CA SER A 287 -3.88 -4.05 -19.11
C SER A 287 -3.01 -2.82 -18.84
N ASP A 288 -1.83 -3.00 -18.27
CA ASP A 288 -0.97 -1.95 -17.75
C ASP A 288 -0.21 -1.25 -18.86
N GLN A 289 0.55 -0.22 -18.48
CA GLN A 289 1.50 0.43 -19.37
C GLN A 289 2.90 0.42 -18.74
N GLY A 290 3.90 0.05 -19.54
CA GLY A 290 5.30 0.03 -19.15
C GLY A 290 6.01 1.32 -19.50
N MET A 291 6.83 1.86 -18.60
CA MET A 291 7.73 2.99 -18.85
C MET A 291 9.15 2.63 -18.41
N ARG A 292 10.16 2.92 -19.25
CA ARG A 292 11.57 2.73 -18.87
C ARG A 292 11.88 3.48 -17.58
N CYS A 293 12.27 2.74 -16.55
CA CYS A 293 12.38 3.25 -15.20
C CYS A 293 13.18 2.30 -14.31
N ASP A 294 14.34 2.75 -13.86
CA ASP A 294 15.29 2.07 -12.98
C ASP A 294 14.98 2.28 -11.50
N LEU A 295 13.87 2.95 -11.15
CA LEU A 295 13.40 3.04 -9.77
C LEU A 295 13.20 1.62 -9.22
N THR A 296 13.77 1.39 -8.05
CA THR A 296 13.74 0.09 -7.37
C THR A 296 12.58 0.00 -6.39
N ALA A 297 12.53 -1.12 -5.67
CA ALA A 297 11.52 -1.45 -4.69
C ALA A 297 11.30 -0.31 -3.67
N GLY A 298 10.04 -0.08 -3.27
CA GLY A 298 9.64 1.07 -2.44
C GLY A 298 9.25 2.34 -3.22
N SER A 299 9.58 2.40 -4.51
CA SER A 299 8.97 3.38 -5.43
C SER A 299 7.51 3.07 -5.74
N SER A 300 7.06 1.85 -5.43
CA SER A 300 5.71 1.35 -5.67
C SER A 300 4.64 2.24 -5.04
N GLY A 301 3.55 2.46 -5.75
CA GLY A 301 2.50 3.43 -5.47
C GLY A 301 2.84 4.89 -5.82
N GLY A 302 4.08 5.16 -6.22
CA GLY A 302 4.52 6.46 -6.69
C GLY A 302 3.71 6.94 -7.91
N PRO A 303 3.19 8.19 -7.94
CA PRO A 303 2.27 8.63 -8.98
C PRO A 303 2.98 8.86 -10.32
N TRP A 304 2.30 8.50 -11.40
CA TRP A 304 2.70 8.84 -12.77
C TRP A 304 1.86 10.00 -13.29
N LEU A 305 2.51 11.13 -13.56
CA LEU A 305 1.87 12.37 -13.98
C LEU A 305 2.02 12.58 -15.48
N SER A 306 0.90 12.58 -16.19
CA SER A 306 0.78 13.11 -17.56
C SER A 306 0.51 14.61 -17.53
N ALA A 307 0.68 15.29 -18.68
CA ALA A 307 0.53 16.75 -18.77
C ALA A 307 1.30 17.50 -17.66
N PHE A 308 2.45 16.95 -17.27
CA PHE A 308 3.25 17.46 -16.17
C PHE A 308 4.11 18.63 -16.63
N ASP A 309 4.04 19.73 -15.89
CA ASP A 309 4.89 20.90 -16.07
C ASP A 309 6.02 20.90 -15.01
N PRO A 310 7.28 20.66 -15.41
CA PRO A 310 8.43 20.70 -14.51
C PRO A 310 8.64 22.02 -13.76
N ALA A 311 8.16 23.15 -14.29
CA ALA A 311 8.35 24.46 -13.67
C ALA A 311 7.42 24.65 -12.47
N THR A 312 6.15 24.28 -12.62
CA THR A 312 5.15 24.36 -11.53
C THR A 312 5.12 23.11 -10.67
N GLY A 313 5.58 21.97 -11.18
CA GLY A 313 5.45 20.66 -10.57
C GLY A 313 4.00 20.16 -10.50
N GLN A 314 3.11 20.69 -11.34
CA GLN A 314 1.72 20.24 -11.46
C GLN A 314 1.54 19.30 -12.65
N GLY A 315 0.63 18.34 -12.52
CA GLY A 315 0.22 17.46 -13.61
C GLY A 315 -1.04 16.67 -13.25
N VAL A 316 -1.33 15.67 -14.09
CA VAL A 316 -2.49 14.80 -13.95
C VAL A 316 -2.02 13.38 -13.70
N ILE A 317 -2.30 12.84 -12.51
CA ILE A 317 -2.01 11.46 -12.16
C ILE A 317 -2.88 10.54 -13.00
N THR A 318 -2.25 9.64 -13.75
CA THR A 318 -2.93 8.71 -14.66
C THR A 318 -2.54 7.25 -14.46
N SER A 319 -1.60 6.99 -13.55
CA SER A 319 -1.18 5.67 -13.12
C SER A 319 -0.34 5.77 -11.83
N VAL A 320 0.10 4.64 -11.31
CA VAL A 320 1.07 4.52 -10.21
C VAL A 320 2.10 3.46 -10.58
N SER A 321 3.32 3.54 -10.02
CA SER A 321 4.29 2.44 -10.12
C SER A 321 3.75 1.21 -9.42
N SER A 322 3.67 0.08 -10.13
CA SER A 322 3.07 -1.17 -9.63
C SER A 322 4.14 -2.26 -9.53
N PHE A 323 4.58 -2.82 -10.66
CA PHE A 323 5.48 -3.96 -10.68
C PHE A 323 6.53 -3.86 -11.80
N LYS A 324 7.44 -4.83 -11.81
CA LYS A 324 8.37 -5.12 -12.91
C LYS A 324 8.35 -6.60 -13.23
N TYR A 325 8.48 -6.95 -14.51
CA TYR A 325 8.77 -8.33 -14.87
C TYR A 325 10.24 -8.67 -14.55
N SER A 326 10.50 -9.93 -14.22
CA SER A 326 11.86 -10.40 -13.90
C SER A 326 12.79 -10.41 -15.12
N ASP A 327 12.24 -10.60 -16.32
CA ASP A 327 12.93 -10.53 -17.61
C ASP A 327 12.96 -9.12 -18.23
N ASP A 328 12.25 -8.15 -17.64
CA ASP A 328 12.29 -6.72 -18.01
C ASP A 328 12.48 -5.79 -16.78
N PRO A 329 13.63 -5.87 -16.08
CA PRO A 329 13.88 -5.08 -14.88
C PRO A 329 14.05 -3.58 -15.15
N GLY A 330 14.19 -3.18 -16.41
CA GLY A 330 14.36 -1.78 -16.84
C GLY A 330 13.05 -1.03 -17.07
N THR A 331 11.91 -1.69 -16.93
CA THR A 331 10.59 -1.10 -17.15
C THR A 331 9.75 -1.21 -15.89
N MET A 332 9.21 -0.09 -15.43
CA MET A 332 8.17 -0.07 -14.40
C MET A 332 6.82 -0.11 -15.09
N TYR A 333 5.93 -0.99 -14.64
CA TYR A 333 4.55 -1.10 -15.10
C TYR A 333 3.62 -0.41 -14.12
N GLY A 334 2.52 0.13 -14.63
CA GLY A 334 1.50 0.79 -13.83
C GLY A 334 0.11 0.61 -14.41
N PRO A 335 -0.92 0.46 -13.54
CA PRO A 335 -2.28 0.20 -13.99
C PRO A 335 -2.86 1.36 -14.77
N TYR A 336 -3.63 1.03 -15.80
CA TYR A 336 -4.39 2.01 -16.55
C TYR A 336 -5.59 2.50 -15.72
N PHE A 337 -5.68 3.81 -15.50
CA PHE A 337 -6.78 4.41 -14.76
C PHE A 337 -8.05 4.49 -15.60
N GLY A 338 -8.75 3.36 -15.73
CA GLY A 338 -10.05 3.27 -16.40
C GLY A 338 -11.23 3.59 -15.47
N GLU A 339 -12.40 3.09 -15.87
CA GLU A 339 -13.66 3.28 -15.17
C GLU A 339 -13.70 2.77 -13.72
N GLU A 340 -12.98 1.69 -13.43
CA GLU A 340 -12.91 1.17 -12.06
C GLU A 340 -12.08 2.08 -11.14
N ALA A 341 -10.95 2.60 -11.63
CA ALA A 341 -10.15 3.59 -10.92
C ALA A 341 -10.95 4.87 -10.65
N ARG A 342 -11.79 5.30 -11.62
CA ARG A 342 -12.71 6.44 -11.45
C ARG A 342 -13.70 6.20 -10.31
N ARG A 343 -14.40 5.04 -10.31
CA ARG A 343 -15.34 4.68 -9.24
C ARG A 343 -14.65 4.58 -7.87
N LEU A 344 -13.44 4.06 -7.83
CA LEU A 344 -12.64 3.97 -6.61
C LEU A 344 -12.35 5.36 -6.03
N PHE A 345 -11.86 6.28 -6.87
CA PHE A 345 -11.59 7.67 -6.48
C PHE A 345 -12.86 8.40 -6.03
N GLU A 346 -13.93 8.33 -6.81
CA GLU A 346 -15.22 8.94 -6.50
C GLU A 346 -15.78 8.44 -5.15
N THR A 347 -15.56 7.17 -4.83
CA THR A 347 -15.93 6.60 -3.53
C THR A 347 -15.06 7.14 -2.40
N ALA A 348 -13.76 7.31 -2.64
CA ALA A 348 -12.81 7.82 -1.66
C ALA A 348 -13.02 9.31 -1.36
N GLU A 349 -13.31 10.15 -2.35
CA GLU A 349 -13.48 11.59 -2.14
C GLU A 349 -14.76 11.98 -1.39
N ARG A 350 -15.73 11.05 -1.29
CA ARG A 350 -16.98 11.21 -0.53
C ARG A 350 -16.90 10.68 0.92
N ALA A 351 -15.75 10.18 1.35
CA ALA A 351 -15.57 9.44 2.61
C ALA A 351 -14.95 10.24 3.75
#